data_AF-A0A1I4FZM7-F1
#
_entry.id   AF-A0A1I4FZM7-F1
#
_cell.length_a   1.000
_cell.length_b   1.000
_cell.length_c   1.000
_cell.angle_alpha   90.00
_cell.angle_beta   90.00
_cell.angle_gamma   90.00
#
_symmetry.space_group_name_H-M   'P 1'
#
loop_
_entity.id
_entity.type
_entity.pdbx_description
1 polymer ?
#
loop_
_entity_poly.entity_id
_entity_poly.type
_entity_poly.pdbx_seq_one_letter_code
_entity_poly.pdbx_strand_id
1 'polypeptide(L)'
;MPAWQESSLRLRFFLAYAIITGNTTPLAAHSDVNAIDLTGADTELAKELETAAADNLKRVLRPADATSDWSADPGTRRMLSFVETKTVWHPVGV
;
A
#
# COMPACT_ATOMS: atom_id res chain seq x y z
N MET A 1 4.22 0.17 39.71
CA MET A 1 3.60 1.00 38.65
C MET A 1 4.13 0.46 37.32
N PRO A 2 3.34 -0.19 36.45
CA PRO A 2 3.90 -0.69 35.20
C PRO A 2 3.88 0.41 34.13
N ALA A 3 5.07 0.69 33.59
CA ALA A 3 5.39 1.69 32.60
C ALA A 3 4.97 1.27 31.18
N TRP A 4 3.67 1.21 30.92
CA TRP A 4 3.14 0.96 29.56
C TRP A 4 2.14 2.03 29.14
N GLN A 5 2.44 3.27 29.52
CA GLN A 5 1.80 4.45 28.99
C GLN A 5 2.59 4.93 27.78
N GLU A 6 1.88 5.14 26.68
CA GLU A 6 2.29 5.74 25.40
C GLU A 6 2.95 4.85 24.36
N SER A 7 2.14 4.40 23.40
CA SER A 7 2.48 4.60 21.99
C SER A 7 1.19 4.92 21.22
N SER A 8 0.78 6.17 21.27
CA SER A 8 -0.19 6.76 20.35
C SER A 8 0.43 6.78 18.95
N LEU A 9 0.53 5.62 18.31
CA LEU A 9 0.77 5.54 16.88
C LEU A 9 -0.48 6.07 16.21
N ARG A 10 -0.45 7.36 15.84
CA ARG A 10 -1.43 7.95 14.95
C ARG A 10 -1.39 7.11 13.67
N LEU A 11 -2.43 6.30 13.48
CA LEU A 11 -2.72 5.65 12.21
C LEU A 11 -2.95 6.76 11.18
N ARG A 12 -1.90 7.17 10.47
CA ARG A 12 -2.02 8.00 9.27
C ARG A 12 -2.41 7.06 8.13
N PHE A 13 -3.66 6.65 8.12
CA PHE A 13 -4.25 6.07 6.91
C PHE A 13 -4.64 7.22 6.00
N PHE A 14 -3.74 7.56 5.07
CA PHE A 14 -4.12 8.35 3.91
C PHE A 14 -4.45 7.37 2.79
N LEU A 15 -5.71 6.93 2.72
CA LEU A 15 -6.22 6.22 1.56
C LEU A 15 -6.51 7.26 0.48
N ALA A 16 -5.49 7.64 -0.29
CA ALA A 16 -5.71 8.40 -1.51
C ALA A 16 -6.19 7.43 -2.59
N TYR A 17 -7.50 7.29 -2.75
CA TYR A 17 -8.03 6.85 -4.04
C TYR A 17 -8.08 8.07 -4.96
N ALA A 18 -7.10 8.17 -5.86
CA ALA A 18 -7.06 9.22 -6.86
C ALA A 18 -7.03 8.57 -8.25
N ILE A 19 -8.10 8.76 -9.02
CA ILE A 19 -8.06 8.55 -10.47
C ILE A 19 -7.32 9.77 -11.02
N ILE A 20 -5.98 9.69 -11.13
CA ILE A 20 -5.18 10.78 -11.67
C ILE A 20 -5.05 10.57 -13.18
N THR A 21 -5.68 11.43 -13.96
CA THR A 21 -5.37 11.55 -15.39
C THR A 21 -4.19 12.49 -15.57
N GLY A 22 -3.00 11.97 -15.89
CA GLY A 22 -1.79 12.78 -16.07
C GLY A 22 -0.54 12.15 -15.44
N ASN A 23 0.42 12.99 -15.03
CA ASN A 23 1.69 12.54 -14.45
C ASN A 23 1.49 11.96 -13.03
N THR A 24 1.73 10.66 -12.88
CA THR A 24 1.57 9.90 -11.63
C THR A 24 2.85 9.82 -10.77
N THR A 25 4.00 10.23 -11.30
CA THR A 25 5.31 10.16 -10.63
C THR A 25 5.36 10.93 -9.30
N PRO A 26 4.78 12.13 -9.14
CA PRO A 26 4.76 12.83 -7.85
C PRO A 26 4.05 12.05 -6.74
N LEU A 27 3.02 11.26 -7.08
CA LEU A 27 2.33 10.41 -6.11
C LEU A 27 3.19 9.21 -5.70
N ALA A 28 3.86 8.58 -6.66
CA ALA A 28 4.79 7.48 -6.40
C ALA A 28 6.01 7.92 -5.58
N ALA A 29 6.48 9.15 -5.73
CA ALA A 29 7.58 9.71 -4.94
C ALA A 29 7.15 10.27 -3.57
N HIS A 30 5.85 10.41 -3.30
CA HIS A 30 5.38 11.16 -2.13
C HIS A 30 5.67 10.43 -0.81
N SER A 31 6.22 11.15 0.18
CA SER A 31 6.62 10.59 1.48
C SER A 31 5.47 10.15 2.37
N ASP A 32 4.29 10.75 2.22
CA ASP A 32 3.09 10.42 3.02
C ASP A 32 2.20 9.33 2.38
N VAL A 33 2.64 8.76 1.25
CA VAL A 33 1.96 7.63 0.60
C VAL A 33 2.60 6.33 1.08
N ASN A 34 1.82 5.39 1.61
CA ASN A 34 2.37 4.13 2.13
C ASN A 34 2.35 2.98 1.12
N ALA A 35 1.49 3.06 0.10
CA ALA A 35 1.38 2.03 -0.92
C ALA A 35 0.72 2.54 -2.21
N ILE A 36 1.00 1.89 -3.33
CA ILE A 36 0.39 2.17 -4.64
C ILE A 36 0.00 0.89 -5.39
N ASP A 37 -1.08 0.96 -6.15
CA ASP A 37 -1.57 -0.09 -7.06
C ASP A 37 -1.33 0.36 -8.51
N LEU A 38 -0.50 -0.39 -9.25
CA LEU A 38 -0.11 -0.04 -10.63
C LEU A 38 -1.01 -0.69 -11.69
N THR A 39 -2.17 -1.20 -11.30
CA THR A 39 -3.13 -1.77 -12.26
C THR A 39 -3.46 -0.77 -13.36
N GLY A 40 -3.30 -1.20 -14.62
CA GLY A 40 -3.54 -0.38 -15.80
C GLY A 40 -2.32 0.42 -16.27
N ALA A 41 -1.21 0.44 -15.54
CA ALA A 41 0.05 0.98 -16.04
C ALA A 41 0.67 0.01 -17.06
N ASP A 42 1.23 0.56 -18.14
CA ASP A 42 2.07 -0.20 -19.05
C ASP A 42 3.43 -0.54 -18.40
N THR A 43 4.23 -1.34 -19.09
CA THR A 43 5.50 -1.86 -18.54
C THR A 43 6.52 -0.76 -18.23
N GLU A 44 6.59 0.29 -19.04
CA GLU A 44 7.56 1.37 -18.85
C GLU A 44 7.11 2.29 -17.71
N LEU A 45 5.84 2.66 -17.69
CA LEU A 45 5.26 3.46 -16.61
C LEU A 45 5.32 2.71 -15.29
N ALA A 46 5.02 1.40 -15.26
CA ALA A 46 5.12 0.60 -14.05
C ALA A 46 6.55 0.61 -13.49
N LYS A 47 7.56 0.49 -14.36
CA LYS A 47 8.97 0.54 -13.96
C LYS A 47 9.37 1.92 -13.43
N GLU A 48 8.91 3.00 -14.05
CA GLU A 48 9.15 4.36 -13.56
C GLU A 48 8.56 4.54 -12.15
N LEU A 49 7.31 4.12 -11.95
CA LEU A 49 6.61 4.26 -10.67
C LEU A 49 7.19 3.34 -9.58
N GLU A 50 7.63 2.14 -9.93
CA GLU A 50 8.38 1.25 -9.03
C GLU A 50 9.70 1.88 -8.59
N THR A 51 10.40 2.55 -9.52
CA THR A 51 11.66 3.25 -9.22
C THR A 51 11.41 4.44 -8.28
N ALA A 52 10.41 5.27 -8.54
CA ALA A 52 10.06 6.40 -7.69
C ALA A 52 9.56 5.95 -6.29
N ALA A 53 8.85 4.83 -6.22
CA ALA A 53 8.40 4.25 -4.97
C ALA A 53 9.54 3.70 -4.10
N ALA A 54 10.67 3.34 -4.70
CA ALA A 54 11.81 2.78 -3.99
C ALA A 54 12.45 3.78 -2.99
N ASP A 55 12.31 5.09 -3.23
CA ASP A 55 12.90 6.15 -2.41
C ASP A 55 12.47 6.11 -0.93
N ASN A 56 11.27 5.59 -0.64
CA ASN A 56 10.81 5.38 0.74
C ASN A 56 10.30 3.97 1.02
N LEU A 57 10.67 3.02 0.16
CA LEU A 57 10.33 1.60 0.32
C LEU A 57 8.83 1.35 0.51
N LYS A 58 7.98 2.18 -0.10
CA LYS A 58 6.52 1.98 -0.03
C LYS A 58 6.13 0.68 -0.74
N ARG A 59 4.99 0.12 -0.34
CA ARG A 59 4.49 -1.11 -0.95
C ARG A 59 3.97 -0.83 -2.36
N VAL A 60 4.33 -1.69 -3.31
CA VAL A 60 3.86 -1.58 -4.71
C VAL A 60 3.18 -2.88 -5.12
N LEU A 61 1.92 -2.79 -5.54
CA LEU A 61 1.25 -3.88 -6.25
C LEU A 61 1.50 -3.71 -7.75
N ARG A 62 2.24 -4.67 -8.33
CA ARG A 62 2.55 -4.67 -9.77
C ARG A 62 1.28 -4.82 -10.62
N PRO A 63 1.27 -4.30 -11.86
CA PRO A 63 0.12 -4.41 -12.73
C PRO A 63 -0.26 -5.89 -12.91
N ALA A 64 -1.56 -6.18 -12.82
CA ALA A 64 -2.06 -7.51 -13.17
C ALA A 64 -1.90 -7.73 -14.68
N ASP A 65 -1.76 -8.99 -15.10
CA ASP A 65 -1.68 -9.33 -16.53
C ASP A 65 -2.90 -8.77 -17.26
N ALA A 66 -2.69 -8.29 -18.49
CA ALA A 66 -3.74 -7.70 -19.33
C ALA A 66 -4.93 -8.65 -19.59
N THR A 67 -4.76 -9.94 -19.35
CA THR A 67 -5.77 -11.00 -19.47
C THR A 67 -6.60 -11.22 -18.20
N SER A 68 -6.39 -10.41 -17.15
CA SER A 68 -7.13 -10.55 -15.89
C SER A 68 -8.63 -10.32 -16.12
N ASP A 69 -9.44 -11.34 -15.80
CA ASP A 69 -10.88 -11.24 -15.79
C ASP A 69 -11.36 -10.50 -14.54
N TRP A 70 -11.83 -9.26 -14.73
CA TRP A 70 -12.34 -8.41 -13.67
C TRP A 70 -13.74 -8.78 -13.19
N SER A 71 -14.42 -9.68 -13.91
CA SER A 71 -15.75 -10.18 -13.54
C SER A 71 -15.68 -11.48 -12.71
N ALA A 72 -14.53 -12.14 -12.71
CA ALA A 72 -14.28 -13.31 -11.87
C ALA A 72 -14.23 -12.93 -10.38
N ASP A 73 -14.42 -13.92 -9.50
CA ASP A 73 -14.25 -13.74 -8.06
C ASP A 73 -12.83 -13.23 -7.75
N PRO A 74 -12.68 -12.01 -7.19
CA PRO A 74 -11.38 -11.40 -6.98
C PRO A 74 -10.59 -12.03 -5.81
N GLY A 75 -11.24 -12.81 -4.94
CA GLY A 75 -10.67 -13.26 -3.68
C GLY A 75 -10.18 -12.10 -2.79
N THR A 76 -9.30 -12.40 -1.83
CA THR A 76 -8.82 -11.40 -0.85
C THR A 76 -7.41 -10.88 -1.11
N ARG A 77 -6.68 -11.47 -2.07
CA ARG A 77 -5.25 -11.21 -2.28
C ARG A 77 -4.93 -9.74 -2.57
N ARG A 78 -5.76 -9.06 -3.34
CA ARG A 78 -5.61 -7.62 -3.66
C ARG A 78 -5.86 -6.71 -2.47
N MET A 79 -6.76 -7.10 -1.55
CA MET A 79 -6.97 -6.36 -0.30
C MET A 79 -5.77 -6.57 0.63
N LEU A 80 -5.30 -7.82 0.75
CA LEU A 80 -4.22 -8.17 1.67
C LEU A 80 -2.87 -7.50 1.33
N SER A 81 -2.62 -7.10 0.08
CA SER A 81 -1.39 -6.36 -0.28
C SER A 81 -1.25 -5.02 0.43
N PHE A 82 -2.37 -4.43 0.89
CA PHE A 82 -2.41 -3.13 1.55
C PHE A 82 -2.70 -3.22 3.06
N VAL A 83 -2.75 -4.43 3.62
CA VAL A 83 -2.92 -4.65 5.06
C VAL A 83 -1.57 -5.02 5.68
N GLU A 84 -1.32 -4.52 6.89
CA GLU A 84 -0.15 -4.86 7.67
C GLU A 84 -0.55 -5.68 8.89
N THR A 85 0.17 -6.78 9.15
CA THR A 85 -0.03 -7.54 10.38
C THR A 85 0.68 -6.82 11.53
N LYS A 86 -0.12 -6.30 12.45
CA LYS A 86 0.38 -5.75 13.70
C LYS A 86 0.17 -6.76 14.82
N THR A 87 1.24 -7.44 15.21
CA THR A 87 1.20 -8.37 16.35
C THR A 87 1.37 -7.60 17.65
N VAL A 88 0.40 -7.70 18.55
CA VAL A 88 0.43 -7.09 19.89
C VAL A 88 0.34 -8.18 20.94
N TRP A 89 1.26 -8.18 21.89
CA TRP A 89 1.30 -9.13 22.99
C TRP A 89 0.61 -8.53 24.21
N HIS A 90 -0.55 -9.06 24.57
CA HIS A 90 -1.24 -8.70 25.80
C HIS A 90 -0.92 -9.74 26.87
N PRO A 91 -0.72 -9.34 28.14
CA PRO A 91 -0.70 -10.28 29.25
C PRO A 91 -2.02 -11.06 29.26
N VAL A 92 -1.94 -12.38 29.27
CA VAL A 92 -3.08 -13.27 29.51
C VAL A 92 -2.91 -13.78 30.94
N GLY A 93 -3.99 -13.66 31.74
CA GLY A 93 -4.15 -14.08 33.14
C GLY A 93 -2.93 -14.61 33.91
N VAL A 94 -2.57 -13.91 34.99
CA VAL A 94 -1.99 -14.57 36.16
C VAL A 94 -3.14 -15.14 36.99
#